data_AF-A0A667GNM3-F1
#
_entry.id   AF-A0A667GNM3-F1
#
_cell.length_a   1.000
_cell.length_b   1.000
_cell.length_c   1.000
_cell.angle_alpha   90.00
_cell.angle_beta   90.00
_cell.angle_gamma   90.00
#
_symmetry.space_group_name_H-M   'P 1'
#
loop_
_entity.id
_entity.type
_entity.pdbx_description
1 polymer ?
#
loop_
_entity_poly.entity_id
_entity_poly.type
_entity_poly.pdbx_seq_one_letter_code
_entity_poly.pdbx_strand_id
1 'polypeptide(L)'
;MDIFDMFLGGGGRMQRERRGKNVVHQFSVTLEDLYNGATRKLALQKNVICNKCEGRGGKKGAVECCPNCRGTGMQIRIHQIGPGMVQQIQSVCMECHGHGERINPKDRCKSCNGRKIVQEKKILEVHIDKGMKDDHLVNRADNSQWMKEWASNQ
;
A
#
# COMPACT_ATOMS: atom_id res chain seq x y z
N MET A 1 -31.43 -25.34 -21.19
CA MET A 1 -30.71 -25.09 -19.93
C MET A 1 -29.47 -25.94 -19.98
N ASP A 2 -28.38 -25.32 -20.39
CA ASP A 2 -27.15 -25.98 -20.82
C ASP A 2 -26.23 -26.32 -19.66
N ILE A 3 -25.67 -27.54 -19.73
CA ILE A 3 -24.69 -28.09 -18.78
C ILE A 3 -23.36 -27.31 -18.78
N PHE A 4 -23.16 -26.44 -19.77
CA PHE A 4 -22.00 -25.57 -19.93
C PHE A 4 -22.05 -24.30 -19.05
N ASP A 5 -23.22 -23.90 -18.53
CA ASP A 5 -23.34 -22.74 -17.63
C ASP A 5 -22.91 -23.05 -16.18
N MET A 6 -22.84 -24.32 -15.80
CA MET A 6 -22.48 -24.73 -14.43
C MET A 6 -20.95 -24.77 -14.21
N PHE A 7 -20.16 -24.86 -15.27
CA PHE A 7 -18.69 -24.86 -15.20
C PHE A 7 -18.07 -23.45 -15.30
N LEU A 8 -18.80 -22.49 -15.88
CA LEU A 8 -18.45 -21.06 -15.88
C LEU A 8 -18.99 -20.31 -14.65
N GLY A 9 -19.43 -21.03 -13.61
CA GLY A 9 -19.83 -20.50 -12.29
C GLY A 9 -18.68 -19.94 -11.44
N GLY A 10 -17.64 -19.41 -12.08
CA GLY A 10 -16.56 -18.70 -11.42
C GLY A 10 -16.88 -17.22 -11.45
N GLY A 11 -17.72 -16.77 -10.52
CA GLY A 11 -18.00 -15.36 -10.30
C GLY A 11 -16.69 -14.57 -10.32
N GLY A 12 -16.44 -13.92 -11.45
CA GLY A 12 -15.38 -12.96 -11.62
C GLY A 12 -15.69 -11.83 -10.66
N ARG A 13 -15.22 -11.98 -9.42
CA ARG A 13 -15.06 -10.86 -8.50
C ARG A 13 -14.04 -9.97 -9.18
N MET A 14 -14.55 -9.11 -10.06
CA MET A 14 -13.87 -8.00 -10.65
C MET A 14 -13.00 -7.43 -9.54
N GLN A 15 -11.69 -7.55 -9.71
CA GLN A 15 -10.69 -7.10 -8.76
C GLN A 15 -10.97 -5.62 -8.53
N ARG A 16 -11.78 -5.31 -7.52
CA ARG A 16 -12.20 -3.95 -7.24
C ARG A 16 -10.92 -3.26 -6.83
N GLU A 17 -10.43 -2.42 -7.73
CA GLU A 17 -9.21 -1.65 -7.58
C GLU A 17 -9.33 -0.94 -6.24
N ARG A 18 -8.50 -1.35 -5.28
CA ARG A 18 -8.53 -0.82 -3.92
C ARG A 18 -8.01 0.60 -4.00
N ARG A 19 -8.90 1.56 -4.24
CA ARG A 19 -8.58 2.99 -4.16
C ARG A 19 -7.95 3.25 -2.78
N GLY A 20 -6.80 3.91 -2.78
CA GLY A 20 -6.13 4.31 -1.55
C GLY A 20 -7.09 5.10 -0.67
N LYS A 21 -7.02 4.90 0.65
CA LYS A 21 -7.83 5.68 1.60
C LYS A 21 -7.41 7.15 1.52
N ASN A 22 -8.37 8.06 1.49
CA ASN A 22 -8.10 9.49 1.58
C ASN A 22 -7.49 9.81 2.94
N VAL A 23 -6.49 10.70 2.95
CA VAL A 23 -5.86 11.23 4.17
C VAL A 23 -6.40 12.65 4.39
N VAL A 24 -7.02 12.88 5.55
CA VAL A 24 -7.54 14.20 5.93
C VAL A 24 -6.55 14.83 6.91
N HIS A 25 -6.07 16.04 6.58
CA HIS A 25 -5.21 16.83 7.45
C HIS A 25 -5.95 18.10 7.88
N GLN A 26 -6.19 18.23 9.18
CA GLN A 26 -6.74 19.44 9.78
C GLN A 26 -5.60 20.38 10.18
N PHE A 27 -5.75 21.67 9.89
CA PHE A 27 -4.82 22.72 10.31
C PHE A 27 -5.62 23.97 10.69
N SER A 28 -5.17 24.69 11.71
CA SER A 28 -5.81 25.93 12.14
C SER A 28 -5.36 27.11 11.30
N VAL A 29 -6.28 28.05 11.09
CA VAL A 29 -6.08 29.28 10.32
C VAL A 29 -6.51 30.46 11.18
N THR A 30 -5.82 31.60 11.05
CA THR A 30 -6.19 32.83 11.77
C THR A 30 -7.33 33.56 11.04
N LEU A 31 -8.10 34.38 11.76
CA LEU A 31 -9.17 35.19 11.16
C LEU A 31 -8.64 36.18 10.11
N GLU A 32 -7.43 36.70 10.31
CA GLU A 32 -6.75 37.60 9.37
C GLU A 32 -6.45 36.91 8.03
N ASP A 33 -5.99 35.65 8.08
CA ASP A 33 -5.74 34.84 6.90
C ASP A 33 -7.02 34.53 6.12
N LEU A 34 -8.15 34.31 6.82
CA LEU A 34 -9.47 34.10 6.20
C LEU A 34 -10.04 35.38 5.59
N TYR A 35 -9.74 36.54 6.15
CA TYR A 35 -10.22 37.83 5.63
C TYR A 35 -9.42 38.28 4.41
N ASN A 36 -8.09 38.20 4.49
CA ASN A 36 -7.19 38.67 3.43
C ASN A 36 -6.91 37.61 2.35
N GLY A 37 -7.20 36.33 2.64
CA GLY A 37 -6.74 35.21 1.84
C GLY A 37 -5.26 34.93 2.09
N ALA A 38 -4.88 33.66 2.17
CA ALA A 38 -3.51 33.27 2.50
C ALA A 38 -3.08 32.00 1.75
N THR A 39 -1.78 31.82 1.58
CA THR A 39 -1.20 30.58 1.06
C THR A 39 -0.36 29.93 2.15
N ARG A 40 -0.76 28.74 2.60
CA ARG A 40 -0.09 27.99 3.67
C ARG A 40 0.61 26.76 3.09
N LYS A 41 1.83 26.48 3.57
CA LYS A 41 2.61 25.31 3.15
C LYS A 41 2.41 24.17 4.14
N LEU A 42 1.85 23.06 3.69
CA LEU A 42 1.63 21.84 4.47
C LEU A 42 2.66 20.79 4.07
N ALA A 43 3.43 20.28 5.03
CA ALA A 43 4.33 19.16 4.79
C ALA A 43 3.61 17.82 5.04
N LEU A 44 3.41 17.04 3.98
CA LEU A 44 2.82 15.70 4.05
C LEU A 44 3.88 14.63 3.95
N GLN A 45 3.72 13.56 4.73
CA GLN A 45 4.52 12.35 4.58
C GLN A 45 3.72 11.32 3.78
N LYS A 46 4.24 10.93 2.63
CA LYS A 46 3.68 9.85 1.81
C LYS A 46 4.63 8.67 1.73
N ASN A 47 4.08 7.46 1.67
CA ASN A 47 4.85 6.28 1.32
C ASN A 47 4.92 6.19 -0.20
N VAL A 48 6.14 6.14 -0.74
CA VAL A 48 6.38 5.95 -2.18
C VAL A 48 7.19 4.69 -2.42
N ILE A 49 7.08 4.14 -3.62
CA ILE A 49 7.90 3.01 -4.04
C ILE A 49 9.38 3.44 -3.99
N CYS A 50 10.24 2.57 -3.47
CA CYS A 50 11.65 2.88 -3.35
C CYS A 50 12.30 2.97 -4.73
N ASN A 51 12.67 4.18 -5.16
CA ASN A 51 13.29 4.44 -6.46
C ASN A 51 14.57 3.62 -6.71
N LYS A 52 15.36 3.31 -5.67
CA LYS A 52 16.62 2.56 -5.83
C LYS A 52 16.45 1.08 -6.13
N CYS A 53 15.36 0.47 -5.67
CA CYS A 53 15.08 -0.94 -5.91
C CYS A 53 13.85 -1.18 -6.77
N GLU A 54 13.16 -0.12 -7.19
CA GLU A 54 11.92 -0.16 -7.98
C GLU A 54 10.88 -1.08 -7.33
N GLY A 55 10.75 -1.02 -6.00
CA GLY A 55 9.82 -1.87 -5.27
C GLY A 55 10.23 -3.34 -5.10
N ARG A 56 11.42 -3.76 -5.57
CA ARG A 56 11.91 -5.14 -5.35
C ARG A 56 12.34 -5.41 -3.91
N GLY A 57 12.83 -4.40 -3.20
CA GLY A 57 13.33 -4.53 -1.81
C GLY A 57 14.80 -4.96 -1.70
N GLY A 58 15.41 -5.44 -2.78
CA GLY A 58 16.82 -5.87 -2.84
C GLY A 58 17.47 -5.55 -4.18
N LYS A 59 18.71 -6.04 -4.38
CA LYS A 59 19.37 -6.03 -5.70
C LYS A 59 18.58 -6.87 -6.72
N LYS A 60 18.85 -6.65 -8.01
CA LYS A 60 18.29 -7.47 -9.09
C LYS A 60 18.70 -8.93 -8.88
N GLY A 61 17.71 -9.84 -8.86
CA GLY A 61 17.93 -11.28 -8.64
C GLY A 61 18.16 -11.71 -7.18
N ALA A 62 18.17 -10.78 -6.22
CA ALA A 62 18.38 -11.11 -4.80
C ALA A 62 17.09 -11.51 -4.06
N VAL A 63 15.96 -11.47 -4.74
CA VAL A 63 14.65 -11.85 -4.20
C VAL A 63 14.43 -13.31 -4.53
N GLU A 64 14.36 -14.14 -3.49
CA GLU A 64 14.15 -15.58 -3.60
C GLU A 64 12.76 -15.93 -3.04
N CYS A 65 12.10 -16.92 -3.61
CA CYS A 65 10.86 -17.44 -3.04
C CYS A 65 11.15 -18.07 -1.67
N CYS A 66 10.33 -17.76 -0.67
CA CYS A 66 10.51 -18.34 0.66
C CYS A 66 10.26 -19.86 0.60
N PRO A 67 11.24 -20.72 0.97
CA PRO A 67 11.12 -22.17 0.81
C PRO A 67 10.03 -22.77 1.70
N ASN A 68 9.83 -22.22 2.91
CA ASN A 68 8.88 -22.78 3.86
C ASN A 68 7.41 -22.50 3.54
N CYS A 69 7.11 -21.40 2.84
CA CYS A 69 5.74 -21.08 2.41
C CYS A 69 5.55 -21.20 0.89
N ARG A 70 6.62 -21.47 0.14
CA ARG A 70 6.62 -21.57 -1.33
C ARG A 70 5.95 -20.37 -2.00
N GLY A 71 6.18 -19.16 -1.50
CA GLY A 71 5.58 -17.93 -2.03
C GLY A 71 4.20 -17.55 -1.46
N THR A 72 3.56 -18.42 -0.67
CA THR A 72 2.20 -18.13 -0.16
C THR A 72 2.16 -17.17 1.03
N GLY A 73 3.30 -16.92 1.69
CA GLY A 73 3.39 -16.09 2.90
C GLY A 73 2.78 -16.72 4.15
N MET A 74 2.15 -17.90 4.03
CA MET A 74 1.45 -18.57 5.12
C MET A 74 1.93 -20.01 5.28
N GLN A 75 1.83 -20.54 6.49
CA GLN A 75 2.18 -21.92 6.83
C GLN A 75 1.01 -22.58 7.55
N ILE A 76 0.69 -23.80 7.13
CA ILE A 76 -0.32 -24.62 7.78
C ILE A 76 0.37 -25.47 8.85
N ARG A 77 -0.04 -25.31 10.10
CA ARG A 77 0.39 -26.16 11.21
C ARG A 77 -0.76 -27.06 11.61
N ILE A 78 -0.47 -28.36 11.72
CA ILE A 78 -1.45 -29.34 12.16
C ILE A 78 -1.33 -29.44 13.67
N HIS A 79 -2.37 -29.00 14.39
CA HIS A 79 -2.49 -29.16 15.83
C HIS A 79 -3.42 -30.32 16.14
N GLN A 80 -2.92 -31.31 16.89
CA GLN A 80 -3.73 -32.44 17.35
C GLN A 80 -4.43 -32.03 18.65
N ILE A 81 -5.76 -31.99 18.62
CA ILE A 81 -6.60 -31.55 19.75
C ILE A 81 -7.10 -32.75 20.56
N GLY A 82 -7.10 -33.94 19.95
CA GLY A 82 -7.45 -35.19 20.62
C GLY A 82 -7.21 -36.41 19.72
N PRO A 83 -7.54 -37.61 20.22
CA PRO A 83 -7.44 -38.84 19.44
C PRO A 83 -8.30 -38.73 18.18
N GLY A 84 -7.68 -38.83 17.00
CA GLY A 84 -8.35 -38.73 15.70
C GLY A 84 -8.80 -37.32 15.28
N MET A 85 -8.60 -36.29 16.10
CA MET A 85 -9.00 -34.90 15.79
C MET A 85 -7.77 -34.01 15.57
N VAL A 86 -7.62 -33.55 14.33
CA VAL A 86 -6.56 -32.61 13.92
C VAL A 86 -7.18 -31.32 13.40
N GLN A 87 -6.67 -30.18 13.88
CA GLN A 87 -7.01 -28.85 13.38
C GLN A 87 -5.85 -28.31 12.56
N GLN A 88 -6.16 -27.82 11.36
CA GLN A 88 -5.22 -27.07 10.55
C GLN A 88 -5.29 -25.59 10.94
N ILE A 89 -4.21 -25.09 11.53
CA ILE A 89 -4.06 -23.68 11.89
C ILE A 89 -3.21 -23.01 10.81
N GLN A 90 -3.79 -22.02 10.14
CA GLN A 90 -3.05 -21.16 9.22
C GLN A 90 -2.32 -20.09 10.03
N SER A 91 -1.01 -20.07 9.92
CA SER A 91 -0.13 -19.12 10.59
C SER A 91 0.66 -18.32 9.58
N VAL A 92 1.03 -17.09 9.90
CA VAL A 92 1.93 -16.29 9.05
C VAL A 92 3.30 -16.98 9.03
N CYS A 93 3.89 -17.12 7.84
CA CYS A 93 5.21 -17.72 7.72
C CYS A 93 6.25 -16.89 8.50
N MET A 94 6.89 -17.51 9.50
CA MET A 94 7.84 -16.81 10.38
C MET A 94 9.12 -16.37 9.67
N GLU A 95 9.52 -17.07 8.59
CA GLU A 95 10.75 -16.72 7.85
C GLU A 95 10.59 -15.51 6.94
N CYS A 96 9.43 -15.36 6.29
CA CYS A 96 9.17 -14.24 5.38
C CYS A 96 8.20 -13.21 5.97
N HIS A 97 7.71 -13.40 7.20
CA HIS A 97 6.72 -12.55 7.85
C HIS A 97 5.49 -12.23 6.99
N GLY A 98 5.04 -13.17 6.16
CA GLY A 98 3.91 -12.97 5.27
C GLY A 98 4.23 -12.39 3.89
N HIS A 99 5.50 -12.07 3.62
CA HIS A 99 5.89 -11.51 2.33
C HIS A 99 5.96 -12.54 1.19
N GLY A 100 6.04 -13.84 1.49
CA GLY A 100 6.20 -14.91 0.48
C GLY A 100 7.59 -14.98 -0.16
N GLU A 101 8.36 -13.89 -0.06
CA GLU A 101 9.71 -13.74 -0.58
C GLU A 101 10.72 -13.54 0.54
N ARG A 102 11.96 -13.94 0.29
CA ARG A 102 13.11 -13.77 1.17
C ARG A 102 14.21 -13.04 0.43
N ILE A 103 14.85 -12.10 1.13
CA ILE A 103 16.00 -11.33 0.61
C ILE A 103 17.14 -11.47 1.61
N ASN A 104 18.28 -11.95 1.12
CA ASN A 104 19.50 -12.07 1.93
C ASN A 104 19.88 -10.71 2.52
N PRO A 105 20.19 -10.61 3.83
CA PRO A 105 20.47 -9.34 4.50
C PRO A 105 21.55 -8.48 3.80
N LYS A 106 22.54 -9.13 3.18
CA LYS A 106 23.63 -8.47 2.43
C LYS A 106 23.16 -7.77 1.16
N ASP A 107 22.07 -8.25 0.56
CA ASP A 107 21.54 -7.76 -0.72
C ASP A 107 20.25 -6.94 -0.58
N ARG A 108 19.81 -6.71 0.66
CA ARG A 108 18.70 -5.79 0.94
C ARG A 108 19.07 -4.39 0.49
N CYS A 109 18.08 -3.70 -0.10
CA CYS A 109 18.25 -2.33 -0.49
C CYS A 109 18.52 -1.47 0.75
N LYS A 110 19.66 -0.76 0.78
CA LYS A 110 20.05 0.10 1.90
C LYS A 110 19.09 1.27 2.15
N SER A 111 18.26 1.64 1.18
CA SER A 111 17.32 2.76 1.30
C SER A 111 15.95 2.38 1.86
N CYS A 112 15.43 1.19 1.56
CA CYS A 112 14.15 0.73 2.13
C CYS A 112 14.31 -0.41 3.16
N ASN A 113 15.51 -0.96 3.33
CA ASN A 113 15.83 -2.11 4.18
C ASN A 113 14.95 -3.34 3.89
N GLY A 114 14.60 -3.57 2.62
CA GLY A 114 13.71 -4.66 2.23
C GLY A 114 12.22 -4.33 2.25
N ARG A 115 11.82 -3.14 2.74
CA ARG A 115 10.40 -2.75 2.84
C ARG A 115 9.75 -2.36 1.51
N LYS A 116 10.52 -2.24 0.42
CA LYS A 116 10.07 -1.87 -0.93
C LYS A 116 9.54 -0.42 -1.07
N ILE A 117 9.15 0.22 0.03
CA ILE A 117 8.68 1.60 0.12
C ILE A 117 9.63 2.48 0.95
N VAL A 118 9.60 3.78 0.69
CA VAL A 118 10.30 4.82 1.46
C VAL A 118 9.32 5.96 1.78
N GLN A 119 9.52 6.65 2.91
CA GLN A 119 8.75 7.83 3.26
C GLN A 119 9.34 9.06 2.59
N GLU A 120 8.53 9.78 1.82
CA GLU A 120 8.89 11.01 1.15
C GLU A 120 8.06 12.17 1.74
N LYS A 121 8.74 13.28 2.05
CA LYS A 121 8.09 14.52 2.49
C LYS A 121 7.75 15.36 1.26
N LYS A 122 6.47 15.64 1.05
CA LYS A 122 5.99 16.54 -0.02
C LYS A 122 5.36 17.77 0.62
N ILE A 123 5.80 18.95 0.19
CA ILE A 123 5.19 20.21 0.62
C ILE A 123 4.07 20.53 -0.37
N LEU A 124 2.85 20.70 0.13
CA LEU A 124 1.71 21.18 -0.62
C LEU A 124 1.38 22.61 -0.22
N GLU A 125 1.11 23.47 -1.19
CA GLU A 125 0.76 24.87 -0.93
C GLU A 125 -0.75 25.03 -0.97
N VAL A 126 -1.43 25.07 0.18
CA VAL A 126 -2.88 25.21 0.25
C VAL A 126 -3.24 26.69 0.17
N HIS A 127 -4.12 27.03 -0.78
CA HIS A 127 -4.67 28.38 -0.90
C HIS A 127 -5.96 28.45 -0.09
N ILE A 128 -6.07 29.53 0.68
CA ILE A 128 -7.22 29.85 1.53
C ILE A 128 -7.86 31.07 0.90
N ASP A 129 -9.07 30.87 0.35
CA ASP A 129 -9.82 31.94 -0.28
C ASP A 129 -10.50 32.81 0.78
N LYS A 130 -10.71 34.08 0.42
CA LYS A 130 -11.36 35.06 1.28
C LYS A 130 -12.76 34.61 1.64
N GLY A 131 -13.10 34.62 2.93
CA GLY A 131 -14.42 34.25 3.40
C GLY A 131 -14.73 32.75 3.33
N MET A 132 -13.71 31.89 3.23
CA MET A 132 -13.88 30.45 3.45
C MET A 132 -14.55 30.17 4.80
N LYS A 133 -15.52 29.25 4.79
CA LYS A 133 -16.22 28.82 6.01
C LYS A 133 -15.39 27.79 6.76
N ASP A 134 -15.60 27.71 8.07
CA ASP A 134 -15.07 26.64 8.89
C ASP A 134 -15.59 25.28 8.37
N ASP A 135 -14.76 24.23 8.45
CA ASP A 135 -14.98 22.89 7.85
C ASP A 135 -15.06 22.82 6.31
N HIS A 136 -14.56 23.83 5.59
CA HIS A 136 -14.44 23.73 4.13
C HIS A 136 -13.39 22.69 3.69
N LEU A 137 -13.84 21.61 3.05
CA LEU A 137 -12.98 20.54 2.55
C LEU A 137 -12.31 20.94 1.23
N VAL A 138 -11.01 21.25 1.28
CA VAL A 138 -10.19 21.43 0.09
C VAL A 138 -9.77 20.07 -0.46
N ASN A 139 -10.53 19.56 -1.44
CA ASN A 139 -10.19 18.35 -2.17
C ASN A 139 -9.05 18.61 -3.15
N ARG A 140 -7.82 18.28 -2.77
CA ARG A 140 -6.68 18.29 -3.68
C ARG A 140 -6.32 16.87 -4.08
N ALA A 141 -6.60 16.52 -5.33
CA ALA A 141 -6.11 15.27 -5.91
C ALA A 141 -4.58 15.34 -6.01
N ASP A 142 -3.88 14.57 -5.19
CA ASP A 142 -2.43 14.51 -5.16
C ASP A 142 -1.92 13.75 -6.41
N ASN A 143 -1.92 14.46 -7.54
CA ASN A 143 -1.69 13.91 -8.87
C ASN A 143 -0.18 13.69 -9.13
N SER A 144 0.46 12.63 -8.59
CA SER A 144 1.91 12.48 -8.85
C SER A 144 2.59 11.10 -8.75
N GLN A 145 1.90 9.95 -8.73
CA GLN A 145 2.62 8.68 -9.02
C GLN A 145 1.74 7.57 -9.61
N TRP A 146 0.56 7.34 -9.04
CA TRP A 146 -0.44 6.36 -9.47
C TRP A 146 -0.87 6.53 -10.95
N MET A 147 -1.07 7.78 -11.42
CA MET A 147 -1.52 8.06 -12.79
C MET A 147 -0.41 7.90 -13.84
N LYS A 148 0.87 8.02 -13.47
CA LYS A 148 1.98 7.86 -14.42
C LYS A 148 2.23 6.40 -14.78
N GLU A 149 2.01 5.47 -13.85
CA GLU A 149 1.98 4.02 -14.13
C GLU A 149 0.78 3.61 -14.97
N TRP A 150 -0.36 4.31 -14.82
CA TRP A 150 -1.58 4.05 -15.60
C TRP A 150 -1.46 4.48 -17.07
N ALA A 151 -0.83 5.62 -17.35
CA ALA A 151 -0.64 6.12 -18.72
C ALA A 151 0.46 5.37 -19.51
N SER A 152 1.32 4.60 -18.83
CA SER A 152 2.37 3.79 -19.47
C SER A 152 1.93 2.36 -19.79
N ASN A 153 0.74 1.94 -19.34
CA ASN A 153 0.17 0.61 -19.54
C ASN A 153 -1.12 0.66 -20.40
N GLN A 154 -1.27 1.71 -21.21
CA GLN A 154 -2.22 1.76 -22.33
C GLN A 154 -1.48 1.63 -23.65
#